data_AF-A0A0D3I7L0-F1
#
_entry.id   AF-A0A0D3I7L0-F1
#
_cell.length_a   1.000
_cell.length_b   1.000
_cell.length_c   1.000
_cell.angle_alpha   90.00
_cell.angle_beta   90.00
_cell.angle_gamma   90.00
#
_symmetry.space_group_name_H-M   'P 1'
#
loop_
_entity.id
_entity.type
_entity.pdbx_description
1 polymer ?
#
loop_
_entity_poly.entity_id
_entity_poly.type
_entity_poly.pdbx_seq_one_letter_code
_entity_poly.pdbx_strand_id
1 'polypeptide(L)'
;PRRDVWYRCRKCRTPVFSAAMLETHEVGRGQAAFRYGKRDAAPDARGCTSHFLNPDATSTLTEIEGKICCPRCSARLGGYHWAGMQCSCGAWIAPAIQVVKSKVDESIAAP
;
A
#
# COMPACT_ATOMS: atom_id res chain seq x y z
N PRO A 1 16.51 19.72 -9.03
CA PRO A 1 16.30 19.09 -7.71
C PRO A 1 15.01 18.25 -7.68
N ARG A 2 15.13 16.91 -7.63
CA ARG A 2 13.95 16.03 -7.49
C ARG A 2 13.36 16.27 -6.09
N ARG A 3 12.07 16.58 -6.05
CA ARG A 3 11.34 16.73 -4.79
C ARG A 3 11.11 15.33 -4.22
N ASP A 4 11.79 14.98 -3.14
CA ASP A 4 11.58 13.70 -2.48
C ASP A 4 10.26 13.73 -1.71
N VAL A 5 9.33 12.90 -2.14
CA VAL A 5 8.02 12.74 -1.49
C VAL A 5 8.13 11.69 -0.39
N TRP A 6 7.70 12.06 0.82
CA TRP A 6 7.74 11.24 2.03
C TRP A 6 6.36 11.05 2.63
N TYR A 7 6.08 9.81 3.05
CA TYR A 7 4.86 9.45 3.73
C TYR A 7 5.08 9.37 5.22
N ARG A 8 4.23 10.07 5.98
CA ARG A 8 4.31 10.18 7.44
C ARG A 8 3.10 9.57 8.08
N CYS A 9 3.24 9.03 9.29
CA CYS A 9 2.09 8.55 10.06
C CYS A 9 1.10 9.69 10.32
N ARG A 10 -0.19 9.49 10.00
CA ARG A 10 -1.26 10.49 10.23
C ARG A 10 -1.39 10.90 11.70
N LYS A 11 -1.09 9.98 12.64
CA LYS A 11 -1.25 10.19 14.09
C LYS A 11 -0.11 11.02 14.71
N CYS A 12 1.15 10.69 14.42
CA CYS A 12 2.31 11.31 15.08
C CYS A 12 3.26 12.05 14.14
N ARG A 13 2.97 12.09 12.83
CA ARG A 13 3.75 12.74 11.77
C ARG A 13 5.20 12.25 11.63
N THR A 14 5.55 11.12 12.24
CA THR A 14 6.83 10.44 12.01
C THR A 14 6.90 9.94 10.57
N PRO A 15 7.99 10.20 9.82
CA PRO A 15 8.20 9.64 8.48
C PRO A 15 8.31 8.12 8.56
N VAL A 16 7.69 7.43 7.60
CA VAL A 16 7.61 5.96 7.57
C VAL A 16 8.28 5.39 6.32
N PHE A 17 7.97 5.92 5.14
CA PHE A 17 8.56 5.49 3.87
C PHE A 17 8.56 6.64 2.86
N SER A 18 9.35 6.53 1.79
CA SER A 18 9.40 7.50 0.70
C SER A 18 8.67 6.98 -0.54
N ALA A 19 8.36 7.87 -1.49
CA ALA A 19 7.74 7.49 -2.76
C ALA A 19 8.65 6.57 -3.60
N ALA A 20 9.96 6.56 -3.37
CA ALA A 20 10.88 5.64 -4.04
C ALA A 20 10.70 4.18 -3.60
N MET A 21 10.08 3.94 -2.45
CA MET A 21 9.77 2.60 -1.93
C MET A 21 8.39 2.11 -2.38
N LEU A 22 7.63 2.93 -3.12
CA LEU A 22 6.30 2.54 -3.60
C LEU A 22 6.40 1.64 -4.83
N GLU A 23 5.65 0.56 -4.80
CA GLU A 23 5.43 -0.30 -5.95
C GLU A 23 4.06 0.00 -6.57
N THR A 24 4.04 0.27 -7.88
CA THR A 24 2.82 0.50 -8.64
C THR A 24 2.37 -0.79 -9.30
N HIS A 25 1.08 -1.09 -9.24
CA HIS A 25 0.48 -2.22 -9.96
C HIS A 25 -0.61 -1.74 -10.92
N GLU A 26 -0.83 -2.54 -11.97
CA GLU A 26 -1.95 -2.33 -12.89
C GLU A 26 -3.28 -2.69 -12.22
N VAL A 27 -4.30 -1.87 -12.44
CA VAL A 27 -5.65 -2.11 -11.91
C VAL A 27 -6.15 -3.47 -12.39
N GLY A 28 -6.43 -4.36 -11.45
CA GLY A 28 -6.88 -5.71 -11.77
C GLY A 28 -8.35 -5.75 -12.18
N ARG A 29 -8.76 -6.84 -12.85
CA ARG A 29 -10.17 -7.10 -13.18
C ARG A 29 -10.98 -7.69 -12.00
N GLY A 30 -10.40 -7.73 -10.80
CA GLY A 30 -10.77 -8.60 -9.67
C GLY A 30 -12.26 -8.70 -9.30
N GLN A 31 -12.75 -7.96 -8.31
CA GLN A 31 -14.12 -8.12 -7.78
C GLN A 31 -15.22 -8.14 -8.87
N ALA A 32 -15.00 -7.47 -10.00
CA ALA A 32 -15.89 -7.54 -11.17
C ALA A 32 -15.95 -8.95 -11.80
N ALA A 33 -14.82 -9.65 -11.91
CA ALA A 33 -14.74 -11.00 -12.49
C ALA A 33 -15.51 -12.08 -11.69
N PHE A 34 -15.71 -11.89 -10.39
CA PHE A 34 -16.42 -12.84 -9.51
C PHE A 34 -17.84 -12.40 -9.12
N ARG A 35 -18.27 -11.17 -9.48
CA ARG A 35 -19.64 -10.72 -9.24
C ARG A 35 -20.59 -11.37 -10.23
N TYR A 36 -21.60 -12.06 -9.70
CA TYR A 36 -22.69 -12.62 -10.50
C TYR A 36 -23.32 -11.51 -11.37
N GLY A 37 -23.30 -11.71 -12.70
CA GLY A 37 -23.93 -10.80 -13.68
C GLY A 37 -23.08 -9.62 -14.18
N LYS A 38 -21.76 -9.57 -13.94
CA LYS A 38 -20.91 -8.43 -14.41
C LYS A 38 -19.58 -8.85 -15.03
N ARG A 39 -19.61 -9.75 -16.02
CA ARG A 39 -18.42 -10.11 -16.83
C ARG A 39 -17.89 -8.95 -17.68
N ASP A 40 -18.74 -7.97 -18.00
CA ASP A 40 -18.43 -6.81 -18.85
C ASP A 40 -18.29 -5.49 -18.06
N ALA A 41 -18.21 -5.54 -16.72
CA ALA A 41 -17.99 -4.33 -15.96
C ALA A 41 -16.56 -3.82 -16.17
N ALA A 42 -16.45 -2.62 -16.73
CA ALA A 42 -15.19 -1.91 -16.86
C ALA A 42 -14.44 -1.91 -15.50
N PRO A 43 -13.10 -2.03 -15.52
CA PRO A 43 -12.30 -1.95 -14.30
C PRO A 43 -12.73 -0.70 -13.52
N ASP A 44 -13.03 -0.89 -12.23
CA ASP A 44 -13.42 0.21 -11.37
C ASP A 44 -12.21 1.13 -11.25
N ALA A 45 -12.23 2.25 -11.98
CA ALA A 45 -11.17 3.25 -11.99
C ALA A 45 -11.05 4.00 -10.64
N ARG A 46 -11.84 3.62 -9.63
CA ARG A 46 -11.63 4.05 -8.25
C ARG A 46 -10.24 3.60 -7.80
N GLY A 47 -9.33 4.57 -7.76
CA GLY A 47 -7.93 4.37 -7.41
C GLY A 47 -7.73 3.60 -6.11
N CYS A 48 -6.60 2.89 -6.00
CA CYS A 48 -6.32 1.98 -4.90
C CYS A 48 -6.37 2.72 -3.54
N THR A 49 -7.00 2.12 -2.53
CA THR A 49 -7.12 2.70 -1.18
C THR A 49 -5.83 2.57 -0.35
N SER A 50 -4.84 1.87 -0.90
CA SER A 50 -3.62 1.50 -0.21
C SER A 50 -2.41 1.69 -1.12
N HIS A 51 -1.28 2.00 -0.50
CA HIS A 51 0.05 1.95 -1.08
C HIS A 51 0.65 0.56 -0.88
N PHE A 52 1.41 0.08 -1.87
CA PHE A 52 2.20 -1.13 -1.75
C PHE A 52 3.67 -0.74 -1.73
N LEU A 53 4.45 -1.37 -0.84
CA LEU A 53 5.87 -1.14 -0.72
C LEU A 53 6.66 -2.25 -1.40
N ASN A 54 7.81 -1.88 -1.95
CA ASN A 54 8.76 -2.85 -2.47
C ASN A 54 9.33 -3.72 -1.32
N PRO A 55 9.57 -5.02 -1.57
CA PRO A 55 10.09 -5.94 -0.56
C PRO A 55 11.49 -5.57 -0.04
N ASP A 56 12.30 -4.90 -0.87
CA ASP A 56 13.65 -4.46 -0.49
C ASP A 56 13.64 -3.45 0.67
N ALA A 57 12.60 -2.62 0.78
CA ALA A 57 12.48 -1.67 1.88
C ALA A 57 12.01 -2.31 3.20
N THR A 58 11.65 -3.60 3.18
CA THR A 58 11.06 -4.30 4.32
C THR A 58 11.85 -5.53 4.75
N SER A 59 13.18 -5.44 4.70
CA SER A 59 14.10 -6.51 5.13
C SER A 59 13.94 -6.95 6.59
N THR A 60 13.21 -6.19 7.41
CA THR A 60 12.88 -6.52 8.80
C THR A 60 11.62 -7.37 8.98
N LEU A 61 10.85 -7.64 7.92
CA LEU A 61 9.63 -8.46 7.99
C LEU A 61 9.98 -9.94 7.77
N THR A 62 10.24 -10.66 8.86
CA THR A 62 10.67 -12.08 8.81
C THR A 62 9.51 -13.09 8.80
N GLU A 63 8.34 -12.70 9.28
CA GLU A 63 7.15 -13.58 9.30
C GLU A 63 6.47 -13.62 7.92
N ILE A 64 5.61 -14.63 7.68
CA ILE A 64 4.88 -14.79 6.41
C ILE A 64 3.79 -13.72 6.25
N GLU A 65 3.17 -13.31 7.36
CA GLU A 65 2.15 -12.29 7.40
C GLU A 65 2.26 -11.49 8.70
N GLY A 66 1.80 -10.25 8.69
CA GLY A 66 1.82 -9.45 9.91
C GLY A 66 1.27 -8.04 9.74
N LYS A 67 1.45 -7.23 10.78
CA LYS A 67 0.93 -5.85 10.84
C LYS A 67 2.07 -4.85 10.69
N ILE A 68 1.83 -3.80 9.92
CA ILE A 68 2.74 -2.66 9.82
C ILE A 68 2.27 -1.61 10.82
N CYS A 69 3.10 -1.32 11.81
CA CYS A 69 2.82 -0.35 12.87
C CYS A 69 3.80 0.82 12.77
N CYS A 70 3.35 2.01 13.17
CA CYS A 70 4.22 3.18 13.27
C CYS A 70 5.28 2.95 14.36
N PRO A 71 6.58 3.18 14.08
CA PRO A 71 7.64 2.93 15.05
C PRO A 71 7.60 3.87 16.27
N ARG A 72 6.96 5.05 16.15
CA ARG A 72 6.86 6.01 17.27
C ARG A 72 5.61 5.80 18.14
N CYS A 73 4.44 5.59 17.53
CA CYS A 73 3.16 5.60 18.28
C CYS A 73 2.41 4.27 18.25
N SER A 74 3.01 3.24 17.64
CA SER A 74 2.45 1.89 17.48
C SER A 74 1.08 1.85 16.80
N ALA A 75 0.66 2.94 16.15
CA ALA A 75 -0.58 2.97 15.38
C ALA A 75 -0.46 2.05 14.17
N ARG A 76 -1.49 1.24 13.93
CA ARG A 76 -1.54 0.36 12.76
C ARG A 76 -1.66 1.21 11.49
N LEU A 77 -0.68 1.09 10.61
CA LEU A 77 -0.61 1.74 9.29
C LEU A 77 -1.09 0.81 8.18
N GLY A 78 -0.89 -0.50 8.35
CA GLY A 78 -1.27 -1.49 7.36
C GLY A 78 -0.91 -2.91 7.79
N GLY A 79 -0.51 -3.73 6.84
CA GLY A 79 -0.14 -5.13 7.04
C GLY A 79 0.60 -5.69 5.83
N TYR A 80 1.20 -6.86 6.01
CA TYR A 80 1.92 -7.53 4.94
C TYR A 80 1.52 -9.00 4.86
N HIS A 81 1.59 -9.57 3.65
CA HIS A 81 1.37 -10.98 3.37
C HIS A 81 2.24 -11.41 2.19
N TRP A 82 3.24 -12.27 2.43
CA TRP A 82 4.24 -12.64 1.42
C TRP A 82 3.66 -13.46 0.27
N ALA A 83 2.65 -14.30 0.53
CA ALA A 83 1.96 -15.02 -0.55
C ALA A 83 1.02 -14.11 -1.38
N GLY A 84 0.90 -12.85 -0.98
CA GLY A 84 0.11 -11.83 -1.67
C GLY A 84 -1.30 -11.63 -1.13
N MET A 85 -1.96 -10.60 -1.63
CA MET A 85 -3.34 -10.23 -1.27
C MET A 85 -4.05 -9.55 -2.43
N GLN A 86 -5.39 -9.57 -2.38
CA GLN A 86 -6.19 -8.80 -3.33
C GLN A 86 -6.24 -7.31 -2.93
N CYS A 87 -5.87 -6.44 -3.85
CA CYS A 87 -6.06 -4.99 -3.72
C CYS A 87 -7.53 -4.59 -3.90
N SER A 88 -7.93 -3.43 -3.39
CA SER A 88 -9.28 -2.87 -3.59
C SER A 88 -9.63 -2.65 -5.06
N CYS A 89 -8.63 -2.44 -5.92
CA CYS A 89 -8.81 -2.32 -7.37
C CYS A 89 -9.06 -3.69 -8.04
N GLY A 90 -8.88 -4.79 -7.31
CA GLY A 90 -9.06 -6.15 -7.80
C GLY A 90 -7.79 -6.84 -8.31
N ALA A 91 -6.63 -6.18 -8.31
CA ALA A 91 -5.36 -6.82 -8.63
C ALA A 91 -4.91 -7.76 -7.51
N TRP A 92 -4.25 -8.87 -7.87
CA TRP A 92 -3.52 -9.70 -6.91
C TRP A 92 -2.08 -9.18 -6.82
N ILE A 93 -1.65 -8.80 -5.62
CA ILE A 93 -0.31 -8.24 -5.38
C ILE A 93 0.47 -9.24 -4.55
N ALA A 94 1.67 -9.63 -4.99
CA ALA A 94 2.57 -10.53 -4.27
C ALA A 94 4.03 -10.09 -4.50
N PRO A 95 4.80 -9.79 -3.43
CA PRO A 95 4.41 -9.77 -2.03
C PRO A 95 3.47 -8.59 -1.72
N ALA A 96 2.48 -8.79 -0.86
CA ALA A 96 1.53 -7.75 -0.51
C ALA A 96 1.97 -7.00 0.75
N ILE A 97 2.80 -5.97 0.60
CA ILE A 97 3.21 -5.10 1.72
C ILE A 97 2.38 -3.82 1.66
N GLN A 98 1.25 -3.81 2.36
CA GLN A 98 0.21 -2.80 2.20
C GLN A 98 0.25 -1.75 3.31
N VAL A 99 0.26 -0.47 2.93
CA VAL A 99 0.01 0.67 3.83
C VAL A 99 -1.27 1.39 3.42
N VAL A 100 -2.19 1.60 4.36
CA VAL A 100 -3.50 2.21 4.08
C VAL A 100 -3.33 3.73 3.91
N LYS A 101 -3.82 4.29 2.80
CA LYS A 101 -3.68 5.72 2.48
C LYS A 101 -4.24 6.63 3.57
N SER A 102 -5.37 6.26 4.17
CA SER A 102 -6.00 7.05 5.25
C SER A 102 -5.20 7.08 6.57
N LYS A 103 -4.15 6.26 6.71
CA LYS A 103 -3.29 6.20 7.89
C LYS A 103 -1.97 6.96 7.72
N VAL A 104 -1.70 7.49 6.53
CA VAL A 104 -0.47 8.23 6.22
C VAL A 104 -0.74 9.54 5.49
N ASP A 105 0.16 10.49 5.65
CA ASP A 105 0.16 11.80 4.98
C ASP A 105 1.33 11.91 4.03
N GLU A 106 1.08 12.44 2.84
CA GLU A 106 2.12 12.83 1.91
C GLU A 106 2.72 14.18 2.31
N SER A 107 4.04 14.26 2.34
CA SER A 107 4.80 15.48 2.62
C SER A 107 5.96 15.59 1.65
N ILE A 108 6.19 16.77 1.10
CA ILE A 108 7.40 17.05 0.32
C ILE A 108 8.51 17.29 1.32
N ALA A 109 9.61 16.53 1.26
CA ALA A 109 10.81 16.89 2.01
C ALA A 109 11.28 18.25 1.49
N ALA A 110 11.40 19.22 2.39
CA ALA A 110 12.07 20.47 2.07
C ALA A 110 13.49 20.16 1.59
N PRO A 111 14.02 20.87 0.58
CA PRO A 111 15.41 20.73 0.15
C PRO A 111 16.39 21.02 1.30
#